data_AF-A0AAA9ZUD8-F1
#
_entry.id   AF-A0AAA9ZUD8-F1
#
_cell.length_a   1.000
_cell.length_b   1.000
_cell.length_c   1.000
_cell.angle_alpha   90.00
_cell.angle_beta   90.00
_cell.angle_gamma   90.00
#
_symmetry.space_group_name_H-M   'P 1'
#
loop_
_entity.id
_entity.type
_entity.pdbx_description
1 polymer ?
#
loop_
_entity_poly.entity_id
_entity_poly.type
_entity_poly.pdbx_seq_one_letter_code
_entity_poly.pdbx_strand_id
1 'polypeptide(L)'
;MLIKCKKCANQLAEIEAQYVLSVHSETTTTITESDDNQDVQICQTEAENAEVFIHEDHLPDWMRVEIEQSQWTKGKLKCPKCAFKVGSFDFVSGTRCKCTLNQVLPSVHFIRSKVDLKK
;
A
#
# COMPACT_ATOMS: atom_id res chain seq x y z
N MET A 1 2.10 -11.43 5.76
CA MET A 1 3.15 -10.83 4.91
C MET A 1 4.10 -10.02 5.76
N LEU A 2 5.40 -10.30 5.63
CA LEU A 2 6.46 -9.62 6.35
C LEU A 2 7.16 -8.63 5.42
N ILE A 3 7.15 -7.35 5.79
CA ILE A 3 7.76 -6.25 5.03
C ILE A 3 9.02 -5.79 5.74
N LYS A 4 10.15 -5.80 5.03
CA LYS A 4 11.45 -5.35 5.56
C LYS A 4 12.01 -4.20 4.74
N CYS A 5 12.77 -3.33 5.39
CA CYS A 5 13.51 -2.28 4.71
C CYS A 5 14.63 -2.89 3.87
N LYS A 6 14.64 -2.62 2.56
CA LYS A 6 15.66 -3.17 1.66
C LYS A 6 17.09 -2.71 1.95
N LYS A 7 17.25 -1.54 2.59
CA LYS A 7 18.57 -0.98 2.92
C LYS A 7 19.21 -1.63 4.16
N CYS A 8 18.43 -2.03 5.15
CA CYS A 8 18.96 -2.44 6.46
C CYS A 8 18.31 -3.71 7.05
N ALA A 9 17.44 -4.37 6.27
CA ALA A 9 16.65 -5.53 6.65
C ALA A 9 15.77 -5.35 7.91
N ASN A 10 15.60 -4.12 8.40
CA ASN A 10 14.72 -3.83 9.54
C ASN A 10 13.29 -4.26 9.22
N GLN A 11 12.63 -4.93 10.16
CA GLN A 11 11.21 -5.25 10.03
C GLN A 11 10.40 -3.95 10.13
N LEU A 12 9.67 -3.65 9.06
CA LEU A 12 8.82 -2.47 8.97
C LEU A 12 7.38 -2.81 9.31
N ALA A 13 6.88 -3.94 8.84
CA ALA A 13 5.50 -4.33 9.07
C ALA A 13 5.35 -5.84 9.02
N GLU A 14 4.42 -6.35 9.82
CA GLU A 14 3.89 -7.69 9.70
C GLU A 14 2.37 -7.53 9.56
N ILE A 15 1.86 -7.82 8.37
CA ILE A 15 0.49 -7.48 7.97
C ILE A 15 -0.11 -8.72 7.32
N GLU A 16 -1.33 -9.08 7.70
CA GLU A 16 -2.06 -10.18 7.08
C GLU A 16 -2.36 -9.87 5.61
N ALA A 17 -2.39 -10.91 4.76
CA ALA A 17 -2.51 -10.72 3.32
C ALA A 17 -3.79 -9.98 2.92
N GLN A 18 -4.88 -10.11 3.69
CA GLN A 18 -6.14 -9.41 3.42
C GLN A 18 -6.08 -7.88 3.62
N TYR A 19 -5.06 -7.37 4.32
CA TYR A 19 -4.90 -5.93 4.56
C TYR A 19 -3.89 -5.28 3.61
N VAL A 20 -3.29 -6.07 2.72
CA VAL A 20 -2.52 -5.56 1.59
C VAL A 20 -3.49 -5.36 0.43
N LEU A 21 -3.65 -4.11 0.04
CA LEU A 21 -4.66 -3.69 -0.91
C LEU A 21 -4.14 -3.75 -2.35
N SER A 22 -5.04 -4.10 -3.27
CA SER A 22 -4.87 -3.78 -4.69
C SER A 22 -4.92 -2.26 -4.89
N VAL A 23 -4.46 -1.79 -6.04
CA VAL A 23 -4.53 -0.37 -6.49
C VAL A 23 -5.95 0.21 -6.36
N HIS A 24 -6.97 -0.65 -6.40
CA HIS A 24 -8.38 -0.26 -6.32
C HIS A 24 -9.02 -0.43 -4.94
N SER A 25 -8.23 -0.69 -3.90
CA SER A 25 -8.73 -0.95 -2.53
C SER A 25 -9.64 -2.19 -2.40
N GLU A 26 -9.82 -2.96 -3.47
CA GLU A 26 -10.50 -4.24 -3.42
C GLU A 26 -9.57 -5.26 -2.75
N THR A 27 -10.06 -5.85 -1.66
CA THR A 27 -9.39 -6.94 -0.97
C THR A 27 -9.17 -8.06 -1.97
N THR A 28 -7.97 -8.64 -2.02
CA THR A 28 -7.69 -9.84 -2.84
C THR A 28 -8.43 -11.02 -2.23
N THR A 29 -9.75 -11.02 -2.34
CA THR A 29 -10.60 -12.14 -1.99
C THR A 29 -10.48 -13.06 -3.18
N THR A 30 -9.87 -14.21 -2.95
CA THR A 30 -9.89 -15.39 -3.83
C THR A 30 -11.14 -15.40 -4.68
N ILE A 31 -10.91 -15.36 -6.00
CA ILE A 31 -11.89 -15.66 -7.04
C ILE A 31 -12.60 -16.95 -6.62
N THR A 32 -13.78 -16.83 -6.01
CA THR A 32 -14.71 -17.94 -5.91
C THR A 32 -15.49 -17.91 -7.20
N GLU A 33 -15.29 -18.98 -7.95
CA GLU A 33 -16.06 -19.39 -9.12
C GLU A 33 -17.55 -19.18 -8.88
N SER A 34 -18.13 -18.12 -9.44
CA SER A 34 -19.57 -18.03 -9.68
C SER A 34 -19.85 -16.97 -10.73
N ASP A 35 -20.06 -17.49 -11.94
CA ASP A 35 -20.91 -17.05 -13.05
C ASP A 35 -21.06 -15.56 -13.44
N ASP A 36 -20.97 -15.41 -14.76
CA ASP A 36 -21.36 -14.30 -15.65
C ASP A 36 -20.44 -13.07 -15.80
N ASN A 37 -19.64 -13.11 -16.87
CA ASN A 37 -19.36 -12.00 -17.80
C ASN A 37 -19.09 -10.62 -17.19
N GLN A 38 -18.11 -10.52 -16.29
CA GLN A 38 -17.44 -9.24 -16.07
C GLN A 38 -15.98 -9.36 -16.50
N ASP A 39 -15.69 -8.66 -17.59
CA ASP A 39 -14.35 -8.35 -18.08
C ASP A 39 -13.49 -7.90 -16.89
N VAL A 40 -12.60 -8.78 -16.42
CA VAL A 40 -11.66 -8.49 -15.35
C VAL A 40 -10.68 -7.47 -15.90
N GLN A 41 -11.06 -6.19 -15.81
CA GLN A 41 -10.22 -5.08 -16.24
C GLN A 41 -9.04 -4.97 -15.30
N ILE A 42 -7.97 -5.70 -15.63
CA ILE A 42 -6.66 -5.58 -15.00
C ILE A 42 -6.24 -4.12 -15.15
N CYS A 43 -6.16 -3.41 -14.03
CA CYS A 43 -5.73 -2.03 -14.04
C CYS A 43 -4.27 -1.95 -14.50
N GLN A 44 -4.00 -1.27 -15.62
CA GLN A 44 -2.63 -1.04 -16.09
C GLN A 44 -1.76 -0.34 -15.02
N THR A 45 -2.36 0.49 -14.17
CA THR A 45 -1.67 1.10 -13.05
C THR A 45 -1.24 0.05 -12.02
N GLU A 46 -1.95 -1.07 -11.84
CA GLU A 46 -1.50 -2.19 -10.99
C GLU A 46 -0.34 -2.99 -11.58
N ALA A 47 -0.31 -3.16 -12.90
CA ALA A 47 0.81 -3.81 -13.59
C ALA A 47 2.09 -2.94 -13.54
N GLU A 48 1.94 -1.62 -13.56
CA GLU A 48 3.05 -0.66 -13.51
C GLU A 48 3.41 -0.19 -12.09
N ASN A 49 2.51 -0.34 -11.13
CA ASN A 49 2.70 0.22 -9.80
C ASN A 49 3.78 -0.54 -9.03
N ALA A 50 4.88 0.16 -8.83
CA ALA A 50 5.95 -0.20 -7.93
C ALA A 50 5.58 0.07 -6.45
N GLU A 51 4.30 0.02 -6.09
CA GLU A 51 3.79 0.38 -4.76
C GLU A 51 3.03 -0.79 -4.13
N VAL A 52 3.06 -0.85 -2.79
CA VAL A 52 2.33 -1.82 -1.99
C VAL A 52 1.42 -1.04 -1.05
N PHE A 53 0.13 -1.07 -1.32
CA PHE A 53 -0.87 -0.36 -0.54
C PHE A 53 -1.29 -1.15 0.70
N ILE A 54 -1.61 -0.44 1.77
CA ILE A 54 -2.00 -1.02 3.05
C ILE A 54 -3.25 -0.32 3.56
N HIS A 55 -4.16 -1.10 4.14
CA HIS A 55 -5.35 -0.59 4.80
C HIS A 55 -5.00 0.26 6.04
N GLU A 56 -5.60 1.44 6.18
CA GLU A 56 -5.25 2.41 7.22
C GLU A 56 -5.50 1.89 8.66
N ASP A 57 -6.52 1.05 8.86
CA ASP A 57 -6.81 0.45 10.17
C ASP A 57 -5.73 -0.54 10.65
N HIS A 58 -4.99 -1.14 9.71
CA HIS A 58 -4.01 -2.20 10.00
C HIS A 58 -2.55 -1.74 9.86
N LEU A 59 -2.30 -0.44 10.02
CA LEU A 59 -0.97 0.12 10.01
C LEU A 59 -0.19 -0.22 11.29
N PRO A 60 1.07 -0.65 11.19
CA PRO A 60 2.00 -0.68 12.32
C PRO A 60 2.07 0.64 13.10
N ASP A 61 2.29 0.55 14.42
CA ASP A 61 2.24 1.69 15.33
C ASP A 61 3.18 2.84 14.92
N TRP A 62 4.39 2.53 14.46
CA TRP A 62 5.34 3.56 14.03
C TRP A 62 4.82 4.37 12.83
N MET A 63 4.01 3.78 11.95
CA MET A 63 3.37 4.53 10.86
C MET A 63 2.20 5.36 11.35
N ARG A 64 1.37 4.83 12.27
CA ARG A 64 0.28 5.60 12.89
C ARG A 64 0.82 6.85 13.58
N VAL A 65 1.88 6.70 14.38
CA VAL A 65 2.55 7.82 15.05
C VAL A 65 3.02 8.89 14.07
N GLU A 66 3.65 8.49 12.94
CA GLU A 66 4.08 9.45 11.91
C GLU A 66 2.90 10.15 11.21
N ILE A 67 1.79 9.44 10.97
CA ILE A 67 0.59 9.99 10.35
C ILE A 67 -0.11 10.97 11.30
N GLU A 68 -0.27 10.60 12.57
CA GLU A 68 -0.84 11.46 13.61
C GLU A 68 -0.02 12.73 13.80
N GLN A 69 1.32 12.62 13.82
CA GLN A 69 2.22 13.79 13.88
C GLN A 69 2.07 14.72 12.68
N SER A 70 1.75 14.16 11.50
CA SER A 70 1.45 14.94 10.30
C SER A 70 0.01 15.44 10.22
N GLN A 71 -0.80 15.20 11.26
CA GLN A 71 -2.22 15.53 11.33
C GLN A 71 -3.03 14.97 10.15
N TRP A 72 -2.76 13.72 9.76
CA TRP A 72 -3.50 13.05 8.67
C TRP A 72 -3.47 13.83 7.36
N THR A 73 -2.34 14.47 7.05
CA THR A 73 -2.18 15.22 5.79
C THR A 73 -1.44 14.39 4.74
N LYS A 74 -0.20 14.77 4.43
CA LYS A 74 0.68 14.06 3.50
C LYS A 74 2.09 13.98 4.07
N GLY A 75 2.76 12.86 3.84
CA GLY A 75 4.07 12.62 4.43
C GLY A 75 4.84 11.49 3.77
N LYS A 76 6.06 11.29 4.28
CA LYS A 76 6.99 10.26 3.80
C LYS A 76 7.24 9.27 4.90
N LEU A 77 7.11 7.98 4.59
CA LEU A 77 7.48 6.91 5.50
C LEU A 77 8.98 6.66 5.40
N LYS A 78 9.67 6.81 6.53
CA LYS A 78 11.10 6.53 6.66
C LYS A 78 11.29 5.33 7.58
N CYS A 79 12.24 4.47 7.23
CA CYS A 79 12.61 3.34 8.09
C CYS A 79 13.08 3.87 9.46
N PRO A 80 12.50 3.43 10.58
CA PRO A 80 12.86 3.92 11.91
C PRO A 80 14.31 3.61 12.29
N LYS A 81 14.92 2.60 11.67
CA LYS A 81 16.32 2.20 11.94
C LYS A 81 17.37 3.00 11.17
N CYS A 82 17.09 3.36 9.91
CA CYS A 82 18.12 3.91 9.01
C CYS A 82 17.69 5.19 8.26
N ALA A 83 16.54 5.75 8.62
CA ALA A 83 15.91 6.94 8.02
C ALA A 83 15.72 6.89 6.49
N PHE A 84 15.90 5.72 5.87
CA PHE A 84 15.74 5.55 4.44
C PHE A 84 14.26 5.63 4.06
N LYS A 85 13.94 6.37 2.98
CA LYS A 85 12.57 6.45 2.49
C LYS A 85 12.11 5.07 2.00
N VAL A 86 11.03 4.57 2.60
CA VAL A 86 10.42 3.27 2.29
C VAL A 86 9.02 3.40 1.70
N GLY A 87 8.36 4.54 1.88
CA GLY A 87 6.99 4.77 1.41
C GLY A 87 6.53 6.21 1.54
N SER A 88 5.24 6.43 1.37
CA SER A 88 4.56 7.71 1.56
C SER A 88 3.12 7.50 2.01
N PHE A 89 2.51 8.57 2.52
CA PHE A 89 1.07 8.64 2.69
C PHE A 89 0.52 9.98 2.20
N ASP A 90 -0.69 9.98 1.66
CA ASP A 90 -1.41 11.18 1.23
C ASP A 90 -2.93 11.01 1.42
N PHE A 91 -3.47 11.67 2.43
CA PHE A 91 -4.90 11.68 2.76
C PHE A 91 -5.64 12.92 2.22
N VAL A 92 -4.92 13.86 1.60
CA VAL A 92 -5.47 15.16 1.18
C VAL A 92 -5.69 15.22 -0.32
N SER A 93 -4.71 14.75 -1.10
CA SER A 93 -4.73 14.95 -2.56
C SER A 93 -5.65 13.95 -3.27
N GLY A 94 -5.91 12.78 -2.66
CA GLY A 94 -6.76 11.74 -3.24
C GLY A 94 -6.30 11.33 -4.65
N THR A 95 -5.06 10.86 -4.78
CA THR A 95 -4.46 10.48 -6.07
C THR A 95 -5.38 9.52 -6.80
N ARG A 96 -5.87 9.94 -7.98
CA ARG A 96 -6.73 9.08 -8.81
C ARG A 96 -5.88 8.16 -9.66
N CYS A 97 -6.31 6.91 -9.72
CA CYS A 97 -5.76 5.93 -10.62
C CYS A 97 -5.98 6.38 -12.07
N LYS A 98 -4.98 6.19 -12.95
CA LYS A 98 -5.06 6.58 -14.35
C LYS A 98 -5.89 5.62 -15.21
N CYS A 99 -6.41 4.55 -14.62
CA CYS A 99 -7.31 3.64 -15.29
C CYS A 99 -8.63 4.31 -15.65
N THR A 100 -9.40 3.65 -16.52
CA THR A 100 -10.74 4.05 -16.93
C THR A 100 -11.73 4.18 -15.76
N LEU A 101 -11.51 3.45 -14.66
CA LEU A 101 -12.36 3.51 -13.47
C LEU A 101 -12.17 4.78 -12.62
N ASN A 102 -11.08 5.54 -12.82
CA ASN A 102 -10.77 6.81 -12.15
C ASN A 102 -10.97 6.80 -10.61
N GLN A 103 -10.77 5.64 -9.97
CA GLN A 103 -10.92 5.46 -8.53
C GLN A 103 -9.76 6.09 -7.76
N VAL A 104 -10.01 6.42 -6.49
CA VAL A 104 -8.99 6.98 -5.59
C VAL A 104 -8.09 5.85 -5.09
N LEU A 105 -6.77 6.06 -5.19
CA LEU A 105 -5.77 5.13 -4.67
C LEU A 105 -5.76 5.15 -3.13
N PRO A 106 -5.44 4.01 -2.48
CA PRO A 106 -5.26 4.00 -1.04
C PRO A 106 -4.20 5.01 -0.59
N SER A 107 -4.48 5.69 0.53
CA SER A 107 -3.65 6.79 0.99
C SER A 107 -2.27 6.37 1.48
N VAL A 108 -2.07 5.13 1.92
CA VAL A 108 -0.80 4.67 2.51
C VAL A 108 -0.17 3.56 1.67
N HIS A 109 1.10 3.73 1.31
CA HIS A 109 1.84 2.75 0.52
C HIS A 109 3.34 2.67 0.85
N PHE A 110 3.91 1.49 0.61
CA PHE A 110 5.35 1.28 0.50
C PHE A 110 5.80 1.29 -0.96
N ILE A 111 7.02 1.75 -1.20
CA ILE A 111 7.67 1.66 -2.50
C ILE A 111 8.33 0.28 -2.61
N ARG A 112 7.83 -0.57 -3.49
CA ARG A 112 8.28 -1.96 -3.72
C ARG A 112 9.77 -2.07 -4.03
N SER A 113 10.37 -1.07 -4.67
CA SER A 113 11.82 -1.05 -4.91
C SER A 113 12.67 -0.77 -3.66
N LYS A 114 12.05 -0.31 -2.56
CA LYS A 114 12.68 0.11 -1.30
C LYS A 114 12.39 -0.83 -0.13
N VAL A 115 11.54 -1.82 -0.32
CA VAL A 115 11.17 -2.84 0.67
C VAL A 115 11.32 -4.24 0.10
N ASP A 116 11.58 -5.21 0.97
CA ASP A 116 11.53 -6.63 0.65
C ASP A 116 10.23 -7.21 1.24
N LEU A 117 9.46 -7.90 0.40
CA LEU A 117 8.23 -8.59 0.80
C LEU A 117 8.49 -10.08 0.90
N LYS A 118 8.24 -10.66 2.07
CA LYS A 118 8.25 -12.10 2.29
C LYS A 118 6.82 -12.56 2.58
N LYS A 119 6.35 -13.55 1.83
CA LYS A 119 5.08 -14.23 2.09
C LYS A 119 5.23 -15.11 3.31
#